data_AF-A0A8H7ZQS4-F1
#
_entry.id   AF-A0A8H7ZQS4-F1
#
_cell.length_a   1.000
_cell.length_b   1.000
_cell.length_c   1.000
_cell.angle_alpha   90.00
_cell.angle_beta   90.00
_cell.angle_gamma   90.00
#
_symmetry.space_group_name_H-M   'P 1'
#
loop_
_entity.id
_entity.type
_entity.pdbx_description
1 polymer ?
#
loop_
_entity_poly.entity_id
_entity_poly.type
_entity_poly.pdbx_seq_one_letter_code
_entity_poly.pdbx_strand_id
1 'polypeptide(L)'
;MLRLIFPGVGAFGSAMASLREKGFVEPLRRYISSGRPFLGICIGMQVLFERSDENPGTEGLGVLPGCVQRFSAVDKAVPHMGWNHVDLLKESCPSAGAERAAADFRESAISYGINQERAYYFVHSFAVPYAAELKDWALCTTRYGSETFVAALARGRLLCTQFHPEKSGRAGHDVLRAFLERPPDAPPPDEAVRVRAPPSSPVRDRFTKRIVVALDVRANDEGDLVVTKGDKYDVREKAGAGEGAADKGRVRNMGKPVDLARKYYEEEGVDE
;
A
#
# COMPACT_ATOMS: atom_id res chain seq x y z
N MET A 1 10.41 23.45 -1.49
CA MET A 1 11.28 22.27 -1.34
C MET A 1 10.77 21.17 -2.28
N LEU A 2 11.61 20.65 -3.19
CA LEU A 2 11.20 19.55 -4.08
C LEU A 2 11.09 18.25 -3.27
N ARG A 3 10.03 17.48 -3.51
CA ARG A 3 9.78 16.14 -2.93
C ARG A 3 9.83 15.12 -4.06
N LEU A 4 10.37 13.94 -3.81
CA LEU A 4 10.47 12.87 -4.80
C LEU A 4 9.64 11.68 -4.34
N ILE A 5 8.74 11.21 -5.20
CA ILE A 5 8.01 9.96 -5.02
C ILE A 5 8.59 8.98 -6.03
N PHE A 6 9.03 7.83 -5.54
CA PHE A 6 9.62 6.75 -6.32
C PHE A 6 8.69 5.51 -6.22
N PRO A 7 7.65 5.44 -7.04
CA PRO A 7 6.75 4.29 -7.07
C PRO A 7 7.37 3.14 -7.87
N GLY A 8 6.91 1.92 -7.62
CA GLY A 8 7.22 0.80 -8.50
C GLY A 8 6.31 -0.40 -8.25
N VAL A 9 5.89 -1.02 -9.35
CA VAL A 9 5.26 -2.34 -9.40
C VAL A 9 6.08 -3.24 -10.31
N GLY A 10 5.96 -4.56 -10.15
CA GLY A 10 6.69 -5.53 -10.96
C GLY A 10 7.85 -6.17 -10.20
N ALA A 11 8.96 -6.42 -10.89
CA ALA A 11 10.09 -7.17 -10.36
C ALA A 11 11.31 -6.29 -10.08
N PHE A 12 12.05 -6.61 -9.01
CA PHE A 12 13.28 -5.98 -8.55
C PHE A 12 14.33 -5.90 -9.67
N GLY A 13 14.56 -7.01 -10.37
CA GLY A 13 15.53 -7.10 -11.47
C GLY A 13 15.21 -6.10 -12.60
N SER A 14 13.96 -6.08 -13.05
CA SER A 14 13.49 -5.17 -14.12
C SER A 14 13.59 -3.70 -13.70
N ALA A 15 13.24 -3.38 -12.46
CA ALA A 15 13.34 -2.02 -11.94
C ALA A 15 14.81 -1.54 -11.90
N MET A 16 15.71 -2.38 -11.37
CA MET A 16 17.13 -2.05 -11.31
C MET A 16 17.79 -1.98 -12.70
N ALA A 17 17.39 -2.83 -13.64
CA ALA A 17 17.83 -2.74 -15.03
C ALA A 17 17.43 -1.39 -15.65
N SER A 18 16.16 -0.98 -15.51
CA SER A 18 15.68 0.30 -16.03
C SER A 18 16.38 1.50 -15.39
N LEU A 19 16.63 1.46 -14.08
CA LEU A 19 17.39 2.51 -13.37
C LEU A 19 18.82 2.65 -13.88
N ARG A 20 19.49 1.54 -14.19
CA ARG A 20 20.85 1.54 -14.74
C ARG A 20 20.86 2.07 -16.17
N GLU A 21 19.98 1.55 -17.03
CA GLU A 21 19.86 1.95 -18.43
C GLU A 21 19.60 3.46 -18.57
N LYS A 22 18.74 4.01 -17.70
CA LYS A 22 18.41 5.44 -17.69
C LYS A 22 19.43 6.31 -16.93
N GLY A 23 20.47 5.71 -16.34
CA GLY A 23 21.48 6.45 -15.57
C GLY A 23 20.97 7.07 -14.27
N PHE A 24 19.90 6.53 -13.67
CA PHE A 24 19.26 7.10 -12.48
C PHE A 24 19.77 6.56 -11.14
N VAL A 25 20.59 5.51 -11.12
CA VAL A 25 21.15 4.93 -9.89
C VAL A 25 21.86 5.97 -9.03
N GLU A 26 22.87 6.65 -9.60
CA GLU A 26 23.68 7.61 -8.85
C GLU A 26 22.94 8.93 -8.54
N PRO A 27 22.13 9.51 -9.44
CA PRO A 27 21.24 10.63 -9.10
C PRO A 27 20.31 10.31 -7.93
N LEU A 28 19.74 9.10 -7.87
CA LEU A 28 18.81 8.70 -6.83
C LEU A 28 19.52 8.54 -5.48
N ARG A 29 20.68 7.88 -5.46
CA ARG A 29 21.55 7.79 -4.26
C ARG A 29 21.90 9.17 -3.72
N ARG A 30 22.34 10.10 -4.58
CA ARG A 30 22.65 11.49 -4.21
C ARG A 30 21.44 12.25 -3.69
N TYR A 31 20.26 12.05 -4.30
CA TYR A 31 19.03 12.66 -3.81
C TYR A 31 18.71 12.19 -2.38
N ILE A 32 18.78 10.89 -2.13
CA ILE A 32 18.49 10.30 -0.81
C ILE A 32 19.52 10.78 0.23
N SER A 33 20.82 10.73 -0.09
CA SER A 33 21.88 11.14 0.83
C SER A 33 21.86 12.64 1.17
N SER A 34 21.27 13.47 0.31
CA SER A 34 21.09 14.91 0.59
C SER A 34 20.02 15.23 1.65
N GLY A 35 19.32 14.22 2.20
CA GLY A 35 18.30 14.43 3.24
C GLY A 35 17.03 15.13 2.74
N ARG A 36 16.80 15.10 1.43
CA ARG A 36 15.59 15.66 0.80
C ARG A 36 14.41 14.69 0.93
N PRO A 37 13.16 15.19 0.94
CA PRO A 37 11.99 14.32 1.07
C PRO A 37 11.91 13.28 -0.04
N PHE A 38 11.86 12.01 0.35
CA PHE A 38 11.80 10.84 -0.52
C PHE A 38 10.71 9.88 -0.04
N LEU A 39 9.82 9.45 -0.95
CA LEU A 39 8.82 8.40 -0.70
C LEU A 39 9.03 7.23 -1.66
N GLY A 40 9.50 6.08 -1.17
CA GLY A 40 9.56 4.84 -1.94
C GLY A 40 8.32 3.96 -1.71
N ILE A 41 7.66 3.49 -2.78
CA ILE A 41 6.45 2.66 -2.65
C ILE A 41 6.67 1.29 -3.29
N CYS A 42 6.40 0.22 -2.54
CA CYS A 42 6.52 -1.18 -2.95
C CYS A 42 7.90 -1.50 -3.53
N ILE A 43 8.05 -1.69 -4.85
CA ILE A 43 9.36 -1.88 -5.48
C ILE A 43 10.28 -0.69 -5.21
N GLY A 44 9.73 0.51 -5.11
CA GLY A 44 10.51 1.71 -4.77
C GLY A 44 11.14 1.65 -3.37
N MET A 45 10.54 0.92 -2.43
CA MET A 45 11.18 0.58 -1.15
C MET A 45 12.23 -0.50 -1.35
N GLN A 46 11.87 -1.58 -2.04
CA GLN A 46 12.70 -2.78 -2.16
C GLN A 46 14.04 -2.50 -2.83
N VAL A 47 14.08 -1.70 -3.90
CA VAL A 47 15.33 -1.38 -4.59
C VAL A 47 16.32 -0.59 -3.74
N LEU A 48 15.92 -0.02 -2.59
CA LEU A 48 16.86 0.63 -1.68
C LEU A 48 17.81 -0.37 -1.00
N PHE A 49 17.42 -1.64 -0.91
CA PHE A 49 18.21 -2.71 -0.29
C PHE A 49 19.34 -3.19 -1.20
N GLU A 50 20.22 -4.04 -0.68
CA GLU A 50 21.40 -4.51 -1.40
C GLU A 50 21.06 -5.52 -2.50
N ARG A 51 20.04 -6.37 -2.27
CA ARG A 51 19.72 -7.50 -3.14
C ARG A 51 18.30 -8.02 -2.91
N SER A 52 17.83 -8.87 -3.81
CA SER A 52 16.56 -9.59 -3.68
C SER A 52 16.69 -11.04 -4.17
N ASP A 53 16.06 -11.97 -3.45
CA ASP A 53 15.93 -13.37 -3.86
C ASP A 53 15.05 -13.53 -5.12
N GLU A 54 14.30 -12.49 -5.52
CA GLU A 54 13.51 -12.50 -6.76
C GLU A 54 14.39 -12.60 -8.01
N ASN A 55 15.58 -12.00 -7.96
CA ASN A 55 16.53 -12.02 -9.05
C ASN A 55 17.97 -12.09 -8.50
N PRO A 56 18.44 -13.31 -8.17
CA PRO A 56 19.80 -13.51 -7.69
C PRO A 56 20.82 -12.94 -8.67
N GLY A 57 21.75 -12.13 -8.19
CA GLY A 57 22.81 -11.49 -8.99
C GLY A 57 22.54 -10.04 -9.39
N THR A 58 21.31 -9.53 -9.23
CA THR A 58 21.05 -8.10 -9.40
C THR A 58 21.30 -7.36 -8.09
N GLU A 59 22.27 -6.45 -8.08
CA GLU A 59 22.45 -5.51 -6.98
C GLU A 59 21.33 -4.46 -6.97
N GLY A 60 20.86 -4.09 -5.80
CA GLY A 60 19.99 -2.93 -5.61
C GLY A 60 20.77 -1.62 -5.52
N LEU A 61 20.12 -0.58 -5.02
CA LEU A 61 20.77 0.70 -4.75
C LEU A 61 21.70 0.62 -3.54
N GLY A 62 21.58 -0.38 -2.65
CA GLY A 62 22.49 -0.53 -1.50
C GLY A 62 22.51 0.69 -0.58
N VAL A 63 21.38 1.38 -0.46
CA VAL A 63 21.18 2.48 0.50
C VAL A 63 20.93 1.91 1.89
N LEU A 64 20.28 0.75 1.96
CA LEU A 64 19.96 0.01 3.18
C LEU A 64 20.57 -1.38 3.14
N PRO A 65 21.09 -1.90 4.27
CA PRO A 65 21.59 -3.26 4.34
C PRO A 65 20.44 -4.27 4.27
N GLY A 66 20.71 -5.46 3.73
CA GLY A 66 19.79 -6.59 3.80
C GLY A 66 19.31 -7.10 2.44
N CYS A 67 18.52 -8.17 2.50
CA CYS A 67 17.97 -8.85 1.33
C CYS A 67 16.44 -8.82 1.37
N VAL A 68 15.82 -8.53 0.23
CA VAL A 68 14.38 -8.76 0.03
C VAL A 68 14.17 -10.25 -0.25
N GLN A 69 13.44 -10.94 0.63
CA GLN A 69 13.27 -12.40 0.60
C GLN A 69 11.86 -12.79 0.19
N ARG A 70 11.72 -13.98 -0.41
CA ARG A 70 10.41 -14.55 -0.73
C ARG A 70 9.73 -15.06 0.54
N PHE A 71 8.44 -14.79 0.70
CA PHE A 71 7.67 -15.42 1.77
C PHE A 71 7.64 -16.95 1.63
N SER A 72 7.64 -17.63 2.78
CA SER A 72 7.33 -19.05 2.88
C SER A 72 5.84 -19.29 2.63
N ALA A 73 5.52 -20.31 1.83
CA ALA A 73 4.17 -20.76 1.57
C ALA A 73 3.71 -21.91 2.51
N VAL A 74 4.43 -22.14 3.61
CA VAL A 74 4.15 -23.25 4.54
C VAL A 74 2.84 -23.05 5.31
N ASP A 75 2.54 -21.83 5.74
CA ASP A 75 1.40 -21.51 6.61
C ASP A 75 0.41 -20.49 6.02
N LYS A 76 0.59 -20.10 4.76
CA LYS A 76 -0.18 -19.04 4.08
C LYS A 76 -0.01 -19.10 2.56
N ALA A 77 -0.87 -18.39 1.85
CA ALA A 77 -0.75 -18.19 0.41
C ALA A 77 0.41 -17.21 0.08
N VAL A 78 0.98 -17.31 -1.11
CA VAL A 78 1.96 -16.33 -1.62
C VAL A 78 1.57 -16.06 -3.08
N PRO A 79 1.34 -14.79 -3.49
CA PRO A 79 1.67 -13.53 -2.80
C PRO A 79 0.79 -13.19 -1.59
N HIS A 80 1.33 -12.36 -0.69
CA HIS A 80 0.55 -11.60 0.30
C HIS A 80 -0.27 -10.57 -0.47
N MET A 81 -1.58 -10.81 -0.63
CA MET A 81 -2.48 -9.99 -1.44
C MET A 81 -3.78 -9.69 -0.70
N GLY A 82 -3.89 -8.47 -0.18
CA GLY A 82 -5.07 -8.01 0.56
C GLY A 82 -4.71 -6.97 1.60
N TRP A 83 -5.60 -6.79 2.58
CA TRP A 83 -5.46 -5.77 3.61
C TRP A 83 -4.88 -6.37 4.88
N ASN A 84 -3.82 -5.75 5.41
CA ASN A 84 -3.19 -6.19 6.67
C ASN A 84 -2.92 -4.97 7.56
N HIS A 85 -2.92 -5.18 8.86
CA HIS A 85 -2.57 -4.13 9.80
C HIS A 85 -1.04 -4.02 9.95
N VAL A 86 -0.64 -2.92 10.55
CA VAL A 86 0.75 -2.61 10.87
C VAL A 86 0.90 -2.40 12.37
N ASP A 87 2.07 -2.73 12.90
CA ASP A 87 2.50 -2.44 14.26
C ASP A 87 3.55 -1.34 14.19
N LEU A 88 3.27 -0.14 14.72
CA LEU A 88 4.26 0.94 14.77
C LEU A 88 5.34 0.58 15.78
N LEU A 89 6.58 0.82 15.38
CA LEU A 89 7.74 0.64 16.24
C LEU A 89 8.24 1.98 16.80
N LYS A 90 7.79 3.10 16.25
CA LYS A 90 8.22 4.45 16.64
C LYS A 90 7.04 5.20 17.24
N GLU A 91 7.26 5.74 18.44
CA GLU A 91 6.28 6.53 19.17
C GLU A 91 6.92 7.78 19.77
N SER A 92 6.13 8.84 19.89
CA SER A 92 6.59 10.03 20.60
C SER A 92 6.95 9.71 22.07
N CYS A 93 8.09 10.23 22.52
CA CYS A 93 8.37 10.26 23.96
C CYS A 93 7.38 11.23 24.64
N PRO A 94 6.72 10.84 25.75
CA PRO A 94 5.86 11.74 26.49
C PRO A 94 6.68 12.93 27.03
N SER A 95 6.46 14.12 26.48
CA SER A 95 6.94 15.36 27.09
C SER A 95 5.94 15.79 28.16
N ALA A 96 6.37 15.81 29.43
CA ALA A 96 5.54 16.27 30.54
C ALA A 96 5.02 17.69 30.26
N GLY A 97 3.70 17.87 30.21
CA GLY A 97 3.05 19.17 30.02
C GLY A 97 2.72 19.56 28.58
N ALA A 98 2.91 18.70 27.58
CA ALA A 98 2.44 19.00 26.22
C ALA A 98 0.90 18.95 26.13
N GLU A 99 0.32 19.95 25.48
CA GLU A 99 -1.11 19.97 25.15
C GLU A 99 -1.48 18.77 24.26
N ARG A 100 -2.68 18.22 24.44
CA ARG A 100 -3.14 17.03 23.71
C ARG A 100 -3.07 17.20 22.18
N ALA A 101 -3.43 18.38 21.67
CA ALA A 101 -3.35 18.68 20.24
C ALA A 101 -1.91 18.68 19.70
N ALA A 102 -0.94 19.15 20.49
CA ALA A 102 0.48 19.12 20.13
C ALA A 102 1.03 17.69 20.17
N ALA A 103 0.57 16.86 21.11
CA ALA A 103 0.93 15.44 21.16
C ALA A 103 0.36 14.67 19.96
N ASP A 104 -0.91 14.89 19.60
CA ASP A 104 -1.55 14.24 18.44
C ASP A 104 -0.87 14.63 17.12
N PHE A 105 -0.53 15.92 16.96
CA PHE A 105 0.24 16.39 15.81
C PHE A 105 1.63 15.74 15.74
N ARG A 106 2.34 15.67 16.88
CA ARG A 106 3.68 15.06 16.94
C ARG A 106 3.63 13.57 16.58
N GLU A 107 2.67 12.84 17.12
CA GLU A 107 2.49 11.42 16.83
C GLU A 107 2.21 11.20 15.34
N SER A 108 1.31 12.00 14.75
CA SER A 108 1.03 11.97 13.31
C SER A 108 2.26 12.29 12.46
N ALA A 109 3.10 13.23 12.90
CA ALA A 109 4.34 13.59 12.21
C ALA A 109 5.41 12.49 12.31
N ILE A 110 5.49 11.75 13.41
CA ILE A 110 6.40 10.61 13.57
C ILE A 110 5.92 9.43 12.74
N SER A 111 4.62 9.13 12.77
CA SER A 111 4.03 7.99 12.07
C SER A 111 3.81 8.21 10.57
N TYR A 112 3.98 9.45 10.07
CA TYR A 112 3.55 9.83 8.72
C TYR A 112 2.08 9.48 8.45
N GLY A 113 1.20 9.69 9.44
CA GLY A 113 -0.22 9.35 9.34
C GLY A 113 -0.52 7.85 9.32
N ILE A 114 0.49 6.98 9.50
CA ILE A 114 0.27 5.54 9.66
C ILE A 114 -0.45 5.29 10.99
N ASN A 115 -1.49 4.46 10.96
CA ASN A 115 -2.35 4.14 12.11
C ASN A 115 -2.50 2.62 12.23
N GLN A 116 -2.14 2.07 13.40
CA GLN A 116 -2.18 0.62 13.67
C GLN A 116 -3.58 0.03 13.72
N GLU A 117 -4.60 0.88 13.92
CA GLU A 117 -6.02 0.50 13.92
C GLU A 117 -6.61 0.42 12.51
N ARG A 118 -5.84 0.80 11.49
CA ARG A 118 -6.25 0.71 10.08
C ARG A 118 -5.47 -0.38 9.35
N ALA A 119 -6.10 -0.93 8.32
CA ALA A 119 -5.46 -1.87 7.41
C ALA A 119 -4.94 -1.13 6.16
N TYR A 120 -3.89 -1.69 5.58
CA TYR A 120 -3.26 -1.19 4.36
C TYR A 120 -3.21 -2.31 3.32
N TYR A 121 -3.30 -1.95 2.04
CA TYR A 121 -3.30 -2.91 0.95
C TYR A 121 -1.88 -3.33 0.56
N PHE A 122 -1.59 -4.61 0.69
CA PHE A 122 -0.35 -5.26 0.30
C PHE A 122 -0.59 -6.17 -0.90
N VAL A 123 0.35 -6.18 -1.85
CA VAL A 123 0.37 -7.11 -2.99
C VAL A 123 1.81 -7.44 -3.37
N HIS A 124 2.40 -8.45 -2.73
CA HIS A 124 3.80 -8.81 -2.94
C HIS A 124 4.13 -10.26 -2.56
N SER A 125 5.05 -10.89 -3.29
CA SER A 125 5.62 -12.20 -2.92
C SER A 125 6.90 -12.09 -2.10
N PHE A 126 7.58 -10.94 -2.20
CA PHE A 126 8.87 -10.67 -1.59
C PHE A 126 8.75 -9.54 -0.58
N ALA A 127 9.42 -9.63 0.55
CA ALA A 127 9.41 -8.64 1.61
C ALA A 127 10.77 -8.58 2.29
N VAL A 128 11.02 -7.51 3.03
CA VAL A 128 12.23 -7.39 3.86
C VAL A 128 11.90 -7.94 5.25
N PRO A 129 12.49 -9.08 5.67
CA PRO A 129 12.31 -9.58 7.03
C PRO A 129 12.77 -8.51 8.04
N TYR A 130 12.07 -8.40 9.16
CA TYR A 130 12.56 -7.52 10.22
C TYR A 130 13.84 -8.11 10.83
N ALA A 131 14.88 -7.29 10.92
CA ALA A 131 16.14 -7.62 11.55
C ALA A 131 16.60 -6.48 12.45
N ALA A 132 17.43 -6.77 13.46
CA ALA A 132 17.84 -5.80 14.46
C ALA A 132 18.62 -4.62 13.86
N GLU A 133 19.32 -4.83 12.74
CA GLU A 133 20.06 -3.78 12.02
C GLU A 133 19.13 -2.73 11.39
N LEU A 134 17.86 -3.09 11.18
CA LEU A 134 16.83 -2.18 10.66
C LEU A 134 16.05 -1.44 11.75
N LYS A 135 16.37 -1.65 13.03
CA LYS A 135 15.63 -1.07 14.17
C LYS A 135 15.43 0.45 14.03
N ASP A 136 16.46 1.19 13.66
CA ASP A 136 16.39 2.66 13.55
C ASP A 136 15.70 3.14 12.27
N TRP A 137 15.53 2.25 11.29
CA TRP A 137 14.87 2.53 10.03
C TRP A 137 13.41 2.12 10.03
N ALA A 138 13.06 0.99 10.63
CA ALA A 138 11.72 0.44 10.62
C ALA A 138 10.75 1.38 11.34
N LEU A 139 9.75 1.86 10.60
CA LEU A 139 8.66 2.67 11.13
C LEU A 139 7.54 1.78 11.66
N CYS A 140 7.16 0.79 10.86
CA CYS A 140 6.22 -0.25 11.27
C CYS A 140 6.56 -1.60 10.65
N THR A 141 6.14 -2.65 11.35
CA THR A 141 6.19 -4.03 10.88
C THR A 141 4.80 -4.57 10.63
N THR A 142 4.71 -5.62 9.83
CA THR A 142 3.50 -6.41 9.68
C THR A 142 3.87 -7.89 9.82
N ARG A 143 2.93 -8.69 10.34
CA ARG A 143 3.03 -10.14 10.36
C ARG A 143 2.13 -10.74 9.27
N TYR A 144 2.65 -11.74 8.56
CA TYR A 144 1.90 -12.54 7.58
C TYR A 144 2.21 -14.03 7.80
N GLY A 145 1.23 -14.80 8.25
CA GLY A 145 1.43 -16.08 8.93
C GLY A 145 2.42 -15.93 10.08
N SER A 146 3.46 -16.77 10.10
CA SER A 146 4.52 -16.75 11.11
C SER A 146 5.60 -15.67 10.88
N GLU A 147 5.70 -15.11 9.68
CA GLU A 147 6.79 -14.21 9.27
C GLU A 147 6.49 -12.75 9.64
N THR A 148 7.47 -12.05 10.21
CA THR A 148 7.41 -10.61 10.49
C THR A 148 8.30 -9.87 9.49
N PHE A 149 7.75 -8.89 8.80
CA PHE A 149 8.47 -8.11 7.80
C PHE A 149 8.29 -6.61 8.03
N VAL A 150 9.18 -5.81 7.44
CA VAL A 150 9.11 -4.35 7.49
C VAL A 150 8.03 -3.85 6.54
N ALA A 151 6.98 -3.25 7.10
CA ALA A 151 5.87 -2.69 6.34
C ALA A 151 6.11 -1.24 5.90
N ALA A 152 6.85 -0.48 6.71
CA ALA A 152 7.35 0.84 6.34
C ALA A 152 8.68 1.15 7.01
N LEU A 153 9.50 1.96 6.34
CA LEU A 153 10.76 2.51 6.85
C LEU A 153 10.64 4.03 6.90
N ALA A 154 11.17 4.66 7.94
CA ALA A 154 11.34 6.10 7.99
C ALA A 154 12.58 6.52 8.80
N ARG A 155 13.36 7.43 8.23
CA ARG A 155 14.50 8.07 8.90
C ARG A 155 14.80 9.43 8.24
N GLY A 156 14.95 10.48 9.03
CA GLY A 156 15.12 11.83 8.50
C GLY A 156 13.91 12.25 7.65
N ARG A 157 14.11 12.45 6.35
CA ARG A 157 13.01 12.77 5.40
C ARG A 157 12.71 11.64 4.39
N LEU A 158 13.31 10.48 4.59
CA LEU A 158 13.00 9.27 3.83
C LEU A 158 11.81 8.57 4.49
N LEU A 159 10.79 8.29 3.69
CA LEU A 159 9.69 7.38 4.00
C LEU A 159 9.66 6.31 2.92
N CYS A 160 9.41 5.06 3.30
CA CYS A 160 9.13 3.99 2.34
C CYS A 160 8.02 3.11 2.87
N THR A 161 7.16 2.60 2.00
CA THR A 161 6.08 1.69 2.36
C THR A 161 6.11 0.45 1.46
N GLN A 162 5.97 -0.73 2.06
CA GLN A 162 5.77 -1.98 1.32
C GLN A 162 4.32 -2.08 0.81
N PHE A 163 3.36 -1.59 1.59
CA PHE A 163 1.98 -1.42 1.14
C PHE A 163 1.85 -0.28 0.13
N HIS A 164 0.74 -0.29 -0.61
CA HIS A 164 0.39 0.72 -1.59
C HIS A 164 -0.55 1.76 -0.97
N PRO A 165 -0.07 2.93 -0.52
CA PRO A 165 -0.94 3.95 0.07
C PRO A 165 -1.99 4.46 -0.94
N GLU A 166 -1.69 4.47 -2.23
CA GLU A 166 -2.64 4.80 -3.30
C GLU A 166 -3.76 3.76 -3.49
N LYS A 167 -3.59 2.55 -2.95
CA LYS A 167 -4.60 1.47 -2.94
C LYS A 167 -5.22 1.23 -1.57
N SER A 168 -4.79 1.96 -0.53
CA SER A 168 -5.21 1.74 0.86
C SER A 168 -6.34 2.69 1.30
N GLY A 169 -7.17 3.15 0.36
CA GLY A 169 -8.29 4.06 0.61
C GLY A 169 -7.92 5.28 1.46
N ARG A 170 -8.77 5.62 2.44
CA ARG A 170 -8.53 6.78 3.32
C ARG A 170 -7.27 6.63 4.18
N ALA A 171 -6.93 5.41 4.61
CA ALA A 171 -5.73 5.15 5.40
C ALA A 171 -4.46 5.50 4.64
N GLY A 172 -4.36 5.10 3.37
CA GLY A 172 -3.23 5.45 2.53
C GLY A 172 -3.24 6.90 2.06
N HIS A 173 -4.41 7.51 1.85
CA HIS A 173 -4.52 8.94 1.60
C HIS A 173 -3.90 9.76 2.74
N ASP A 174 -4.16 9.39 4.01
CA ASP A 174 -3.60 10.09 5.15
C ASP A 174 -2.05 10.00 5.19
N VAL A 175 -1.46 8.88 4.73
CA VAL A 175 -0.01 8.72 4.56
C VAL A 175 0.55 9.64 3.47
N LEU A 176 -0.09 9.67 2.30
CA LEU A 176 0.32 10.54 1.20
C LEU A 176 0.22 12.02 1.59
N ARG A 177 -0.87 12.39 2.26
CA ARG A 177 -1.06 13.75 2.80
C ARG A 177 0.06 14.10 3.76
N ALA A 178 0.34 13.25 4.74
CA ALA A 178 1.39 13.48 5.73
C ALA A 178 2.78 13.64 5.10
N PHE A 179 3.09 12.91 4.02
CA PHE A 179 4.34 13.09 3.28
C PHE A 179 4.39 14.41 2.49
N LEU A 180 3.34 14.74 1.74
CA LEU A 180 3.28 15.90 0.85
C LEU A 180 3.19 17.22 1.62
N GLU A 181 2.42 17.25 2.70
CA GLU A 181 2.15 18.44 3.49
C GLU A 181 3.17 18.66 4.60
N ARG A 182 4.15 17.75 4.79
CA ARG A 182 5.18 17.89 5.84
C ARG A 182 5.92 19.22 5.72
N PRO A 183 5.90 20.07 6.75
CA PRO A 183 6.68 21.31 6.77
C PRO A 183 8.20 21.04 6.67
N PRO A 184 8.98 21.92 6.03
CA PRO A 184 10.44 21.80 5.94
C PRO A 184 11.16 21.71 7.29
N ASP A 185 10.61 22.39 8.29
CA ASP A 185 11.10 22.55 9.66
C ASP A 185 10.47 21.55 10.65
N ALA A 186 9.56 20.69 10.18
CA ALA A 186 8.97 19.66 11.04
C ALA A 186 10.06 18.71 11.55
N PRO A 187 10.02 18.34 12.85
CA PRO A 187 11.02 17.44 13.43
C PRO A 187 11.02 16.11 12.66
N PRO A 188 12.17 15.49 12.41
CA PRO A 188 12.24 14.20 11.73
C PRO A 188 11.60 13.10 12.60
N PRO A 189 11.15 11.98 11.99
CA PRO A 189 10.47 10.86 12.67
C PRO A 189 11.38 10.10 13.66
N ASP A 190 12.65 10.47 13.76
CA ASP A 190 13.64 9.93 14.68
C ASP A 190 13.93 10.85 15.88
N GLU A 191 13.37 12.07 15.91
CA GLU A 191 13.62 13.02 17.01
C GLU A 191 12.72 12.77 18.24
N ALA A 192 13.33 12.54 19.40
CA ALA A 192 12.66 12.24 20.67
C ALA A 192 11.59 11.15 20.54
N VAL A 193 11.98 10.06 19.89
CA VAL A 193 11.15 8.88 19.63
C VAL A 193 11.67 7.71 20.45
N ARG A 194 10.74 6.94 21.03
CA ARG A 194 11.05 5.64 21.61
C ARG A 194 10.85 4.57 20.54
N VAL A 195 11.89 3.76 20.30
CA VAL A 195 11.81 2.61 19.38
C VAL A 195 11.48 1.34 20.16
N ARG A 196 10.32 0.73 19.85
CA ARG A 196 9.85 -0.54 20.39
C ARG A 196 10.37 -1.72 19.56
N ALA A 197 10.47 -2.88 20.19
CA ALA A 197 10.64 -4.13 19.46
C ALA A 197 9.29 -4.54 18.82
N PRO A 198 9.30 -5.28 17.69
CA PRO A 198 8.08 -5.84 17.13
C PRO A 198 7.34 -6.72 18.15
N PRO A 199 6.00 -6.81 18.06
CA PRO A 199 5.23 -7.65 18.97
C PRO A 199 5.69 -9.11 18.96
N SER A 200 6.00 -9.65 20.15
CA SER A 200 6.30 -11.07 20.34
C SER A 200 5.01 -11.90 20.32
N SER A 201 5.09 -13.09 19.70
CA SER A 201 4.00 -14.07 19.47
C SER A 201 3.20 -14.47 20.74
N PRO A 202 1.96 -15.02 20.61
CA PRO A 202 1.28 -15.39 19.37
C PRO A 202 0.00 -14.57 19.17
N VAL A 203 0.16 -13.34 18.68
CA VAL A 203 -0.96 -12.68 17.99
C VAL A 203 -0.94 -13.24 16.56
N ARG A 204 -2.06 -13.86 16.14
CA ARG A 204 -2.30 -14.21 14.72
C ARG A 204 -2.06 -12.98 13.85
N ASP A 205 -1.73 -13.17 12.57
CA ASP A 205 -1.75 -12.03 11.65
C ASP A 205 -3.10 -11.32 11.69
N ARG A 206 -3.08 -10.02 11.38
CA ARG A 206 -4.27 -9.16 11.32
C ARG A 206 -4.70 -8.98 9.86
N PHE A 207 -4.56 -10.04 9.08
CA PHE A 207 -4.93 -10.06 7.67
C PHE A 207 -6.46 -10.15 7.55
N THR A 208 -7.07 -9.21 6.83
CA THR A 208 -8.53 -9.10 6.78
C THR A 208 -9.15 -10.09 5.79
N LYS A 209 -10.46 -10.32 5.92
CA LYS A 209 -11.25 -11.00 4.89
C LYS A 209 -11.56 -10.01 3.78
N ARG A 210 -10.97 -10.19 2.60
CA ARG A 210 -11.18 -9.32 1.43
C ARG A 210 -12.57 -9.54 0.82
N ILE A 211 -13.34 -8.46 0.66
CA ILE A 211 -14.64 -8.44 -0.01
C ILE A 211 -14.48 -7.83 -1.40
N VAL A 212 -14.64 -8.66 -2.44
CA VAL A 212 -14.51 -8.26 -3.84
C VAL A 212 -15.89 -8.17 -4.48
N VAL A 213 -16.17 -7.07 -5.18
CA VAL A 213 -17.41 -6.93 -5.94
C VAL A 213 -17.12 -6.91 -7.43
N ALA A 214 -17.68 -7.87 -8.15
CA ALA A 214 -17.53 -7.99 -9.60
C ALA A 214 -18.68 -7.30 -10.35
N LEU A 215 -18.32 -6.65 -11.45
CA LEU A 215 -19.22 -5.93 -12.35
C LEU A 215 -19.09 -6.49 -13.76
N ASP A 216 -20.20 -6.93 -14.34
CA ASP A 216 -20.27 -7.27 -15.77
C ASP A 216 -20.46 -6.00 -16.61
N VAL A 217 -19.43 -5.62 -17.37
CA VAL A 217 -19.47 -4.46 -18.27
C VAL A 217 -19.68 -4.94 -19.71
N ARG A 218 -20.75 -4.47 -20.34
CA ARG A 218 -21.13 -4.86 -21.71
C ARG A 218 -21.44 -3.63 -22.56
N ALA A 219 -21.28 -3.75 -23.87
CA ALA A 219 -21.80 -2.78 -24.83
C ALA A 219 -23.29 -3.07 -25.10
N ASN A 220 -24.14 -2.04 -25.10
CA ASN A 220 -25.52 -2.15 -25.57
C ASN A 220 -25.61 -1.96 -27.10
N ASP A 221 -26.82 -2.04 -27.65
CA ASP A 221 -27.07 -1.89 -29.09
C ASP A 221 -26.72 -0.50 -29.64
N GLU A 222 -26.62 0.51 -28.78
CA GLU A 222 -26.22 1.90 -29.11
C GLU A 222 -24.70 2.10 -29.00
N GLY A 223 -23.94 1.08 -28.57
CA GLY A 223 -22.49 1.14 -28.37
C GLY A 223 -22.06 1.67 -26.99
N ASP A 224 -23.00 1.97 -26.10
CA ASP A 224 -22.72 2.44 -24.74
C ASP A 224 -22.31 1.31 -23.81
N LEU A 225 -21.37 1.59 -22.91
CA LEU A 225 -20.98 0.67 -21.83
C LEU A 225 -21.97 0.74 -20.66
N VAL A 226 -22.56 -0.41 -20.33
CA VAL A 226 -23.56 -0.57 -19.27
C VAL A 226 -23.21 -1.74 -18.36
N VAL A 227 -23.65 -1.66 -17.10
CA VAL A 227 -23.57 -2.79 -16.17
C VAL A 227 -24.85 -3.62 -16.24
N THR A 228 -24.71 -4.94 -16.22
CA THR A 228 -25.85 -5.87 -16.36
C THR A 228 -25.96 -6.81 -15.16
N LYS A 229 -27.19 -7.15 -14.75
CA LYS A 229 -27.41 -8.12 -13.67
C LYS A 229 -27.51 -9.55 -14.20
N GLY A 230 -26.51 -10.41 -13.91
CA GLY A 230 -26.69 -11.87 -13.80
C GLY A 230 -25.86 -12.77 -14.73
N ASP A 231 -25.33 -13.84 -14.13
CA ASP A 231 -24.52 -14.94 -14.71
C ASP A 231 -25.26 -15.90 -15.68
N LYS A 232 -26.38 -15.49 -16.28
CA LYS A 232 -27.14 -16.40 -17.17
C LYS A 232 -27.52 -15.73 -18.47
N TYR A 233 -27.29 -16.49 -19.54
CA TYR A 233 -27.64 -16.30 -20.96
C TYR A 233 -29.13 -16.03 -21.25
N ASP A 234 -29.93 -15.56 -20.30
CA ASP A 234 -31.33 -15.20 -20.54
C ASP A 234 -31.67 -13.90 -19.82
N VAL A 235 -31.28 -12.79 -20.46
CA VAL A 235 -31.62 -11.42 -20.06
C VAL A 235 -33.01 -11.06 -20.59
N ARG A 236 -34.00 -11.90 -20.32
CA ARG A 236 -35.39 -11.68 -20.74
C ARG A 236 -36.31 -11.73 -19.53
N GLU A 237 -36.94 -10.61 -19.18
CA GLU A 237 -38.11 -10.64 -18.31
C GLU A 237 -39.19 -11.49 -19.01
N LYS A 238 -39.70 -12.52 -18.31
CA LYS A 238 -40.96 -13.14 -18.72
C LYS A 238 -42.07 -12.13 -18.45
N ALA A 239 -42.48 -11.44 -19.50
CA ALA A 239 -43.70 -10.63 -19.50
C ALA A 239 -44.89 -11.50 -19.06
N GLY A 240 -45.51 -11.12 -17.95
CA GLY A 240 -46.93 -11.41 -17.73
C GLY A 240 -47.74 -10.79 -18.87
N ALA A 241 -48.77 -11.51 -19.29
CA ALA A 241 -49.53 -11.30 -20.51
C ALA A 241 -50.02 -9.85 -20.74
N GLY A 242 -49.87 -9.37 -21.99
CA GLY A 242 -50.49 -8.13 -22.47
C GLY A 242 -49.86 -7.68 -23.79
N GLU A 243 -50.68 -7.60 -24.83
CA GLU A 243 -50.31 -7.36 -26.24
C GLU A 243 -49.63 -5.99 -26.47
N GLY A 244 -48.56 -5.99 -27.28
CA GLY A 244 -47.85 -4.78 -27.69
C GLY A 244 -46.36 -5.01 -27.91
N ALA A 245 -46.00 -5.53 -29.08
CA ALA A 245 -44.63 -5.86 -29.45
C ALA A 245 -43.76 -4.61 -29.65
N ALA A 246 -42.96 -4.24 -28.65
CA ALA A 246 -41.84 -3.30 -28.83
C ALA A 246 -40.66 -3.45 -27.85
N ASP A 247 -40.73 -4.26 -26.78
CA ASP A 247 -39.69 -4.23 -25.72
C ASP A 247 -39.27 -5.63 -25.21
N LYS A 248 -39.11 -6.60 -26.13
CA LYS A 248 -38.58 -7.94 -25.81
C LYS A 248 -37.09 -8.02 -26.13
N GLY A 249 -36.24 -7.68 -25.17
CA GLY A 249 -34.79 -7.91 -25.28
C GLY A 249 -33.90 -6.94 -24.49
N ARG A 250 -34.48 -6.01 -23.73
CA ARG A 250 -33.70 -4.93 -23.14
C ARG A 250 -32.90 -5.42 -21.93
N VAL A 251 -31.58 -5.40 -22.09
CA VAL A 251 -30.62 -5.65 -21.02
C VAL A 251 -30.95 -4.77 -19.81
N ARG A 252 -31.06 -5.37 -18.62
CA ARG A 252 -31.36 -4.63 -17.40
C ARG A 252 -30.14 -3.80 -17.00
N ASN A 253 -30.12 -2.55 -17.46
CA ASN A 253 -29.06 -1.59 -17.24
C ASN A 253 -29.03 -1.17 -15.76
N MET A 254 -27.98 -1.56 -15.05
CA MET A 254 -27.73 -1.21 -13.64
C MET A 254 -27.03 0.15 -13.47
N GLY A 255 -26.83 0.87 -14.57
CA GLY A 255 -26.12 2.14 -14.61
C GLY A 255 -24.80 2.03 -15.36
N LYS A 256 -24.05 3.13 -15.33
CA LYS A 256 -22.73 3.21 -15.95
C LYS A 256 -21.70 2.51 -15.07
N PRO A 257 -20.75 1.74 -15.66
CA PRO A 257 -19.73 1.02 -14.90
C PRO A 257 -18.96 1.88 -13.90
N VAL A 258 -18.57 3.09 -14.31
CA VAL A 258 -17.77 4.00 -13.49
C VAL A 258 -18.55 4.48 -12.25
N ASP A 259 -19.84 4.81 -12.42
CA ASP A 259 -20.66 5.33 -11.32
C ASP A 259 -20.95 4.23 -10.29
N LEU A 260 -21.21 3.01 -10.76
CA LEU A 260 -21.45 1.89 -9.86
C LEU A 260 -20.18 1.44 -9.12
N ALA A 261 -19.03 1.42 -9.80
CA ALA A 261 -17.74 1.17 -9.15
C ALA A 261 -17.43 2.24 -8.09
N ARG A 262 -17.71 3.51 -8.37
CA ARG A 262 -17.56 4.60 -7.38
C ARG A 262 -18.47 4.36 -6.17
N LYS A 263 -19.73 4.03 -6.39
CA LYS A 263 -20.68 3.73 -5.32
C LYS A 263 -20.17 2.60 -4.42
N TYR A 264 -19.69 1.51 -4.99
CA TYR A 264 -19.13 0.39 -4.23
C TYR A 264 -17.95 0.80 -3.35
N TYR A 265 -17.08 1.67 -3.85
CA TYR A 265 -15.98 2.20 -3.08
C TYR A 265 -16.42 3.19 -1.98
N GLU A 266 -17.25 4.18 -2.32
CA GLU A 266 -17.58 5.31 -1.44
C GLU A 266 -18.66 4.99 -0.40
N GLU A 267 -19.68 4.21 -0.79
CA GLU A 267 -20.86 3.97 0.03
C GLU A 267 -20.87 2.58 0.69
N GLU A 268 -20.28 1.58 0.02
CA GLU A 268 -20.39 0.18 0.44
C GLU A 268 -19.08 -0.38 1.02
N GLY A 269 -17.97 0.36 0.95
CA GLY A 269 -16.70 0.01 1.59
C GLY A 269 -16.05 -1.24 1.02
N VAL A 270 -16.21 -1.48 -0.29
CA VAL A 270 -15.65 -2.64 -0.99
C VAL A 270 -14.13 -2.57 -1.07
N ASP A 271 -13.47 -3.71 -0.89
CA ASP A 271 -12.01 -3.81 -0.86
C ASP A 271 -11.37 -3.87 -2.26
N GLU A 272 -12.09 -4.40 -3.25
CA GLU A 272 -11.66 -4.54 -4.66
C GLU A 272 -12.84 -4.62 -5.64
#